data_AF-A0A7Y0JPC7-F1
#
_entry.id   AF-A0A7Y0JPC7-F1
#
_cell.length_a   1.000
_cell.length_b   1.000
_cell.length_c   1.000
_cell.angle_alpha   90.00
_cell.angle_beta   90.00
_cell.angle_gamma   90.00
#
_symmetry.space_group_name_H-M   'P 1'
#
loop_
_entity.id
_entity.type
_entity.pdbx_description
1 polymer ?
#
loop_
_entity_poly.entity_id
_entity_poly.type
_entity_poly.pdbx_seq_one_letter_code
_entity_poly.pdbx_strand_id
1 'polypeptide(L)'
;MVRGNVLPAAIALTAIAAALSGPARPEVLTVGPAVVRTVGTNRLRPPGRLPELLPPAPDVIEREPVGTRGRNDSGDSAEQLGSRSVTVLGALSPASQATTAIPPAAGDDGSIRLATRTGIGPHRPGITTTGEIGGGPRASDVYRVDAAAGDTIIIKVAADRLDAAIVLYDSRGTAVDFNDNRVTDPNPVLTHRVATAGAYYARVTASGTSGPAATGPYRLSIVSAAADVDVYAIRLRRGDVLGAATTGSPDMLTVFDPAGRDVHGSTGDAASNYPALSPLPHGDLSTDHIATTDGWHYIQVAGTGGTYRLTLVVSRPRLEHTGDVQTIYLDYDGARVDPAIFANSGIEIPDPTGQRAFPALRTFLPAWGLKSTDEGALEKTVTADVRRNLQVGGGSAAHVASSADGPDLYGRRDVSRVVVGGTMKDSGLPTIGIAQSIDPGNYATEETAVVLTDILSDTAADPDSINAYLTGSRDRVGYIAEVLSDYISHEVGHLLGNWHTQPTDGRPGLMDSTDIARIVAGRDGIGGTADDQRIPFATNDYLASDGFNGQENTAARVAAALSH
;
A
#
# COMPACT_ATOMS: atom_id res chain seq x y z
N MET A 1 -12.97 37.84 -18.21
CA MET A 1 -14.18 37.42 -17.46
C MET A 1 -14.86 36.39 -18.33
N VAL A 2 -14.97 35.09 -18.05
CA VAL A 2 -14.85 34.27 -16.85
C VAL A 2 -14.14 32.99 -17.30
N ARG A 3 -13.07 32.57 -16.60
CA ARG A 3 -12.41 31.27 -16.84
C ARG A 3 -13.12 30.23 -15.98
N GLY A 4 -13.70 29.22 -16.61
CA GLY A 4 -14.22 28.03 -15.93
C GLY A 4 -13.07 27.07 -15.64
N ASN A 5 -12.90 26.75 -14.36
CA ASN A 5 -12.01 25.69 -13.91
C ASN A 5 -12.71 24.34 -14.16
N VAL A 6 -12.09 23.49 -14.96
CA VAL A 6 -12.44 22.07 -15.10
C VAL A 6 -11.42 21.30 -14.25
N LEU A 7 -11.87 20.59 -13.23
CA LEU A 7 -11.04 19.65 -12.46
C LEU A 7 -10.72 18.40 -13.31
N PRO A 8 -9.53 17.78 -13.17
CA PRO A 8 -9.25 16.50 -13.80
C PRO A 8 -9.88 15.35 -13.02
N ALA A 9 -10.45 14.38 -13.75
CA ALA A 9 -10.96 13.13 -13.23
C ALA A 9 -9.81 12.23 -12.76
N ALA A 10 -9.97 11.57 -11.62
CA ALA A 10 -9.13 10.46 -11.20
C ALA A 10 -9.30 9.31 -12.20
N ILE A 11 -8.20 8.88 -12.81
CA ILE A 11 -8.16 7.73 -13.71
C ILE A 11 -7.81 6.52 -12.83
N ALA A 12 -8.81 5.72 -12.49
CA ALA A 12 -8.62 4.36 -12.00
C ALA A 12 -8.48 3.45 -13.23
N LEU A 13 -7.40 2.67 -13.29
CA LEU A 13 -7.14 1.71 -14.35
C LEU A 13 -8.24 0.63 -14.37
N THR A 14 -8.82 0.38 -15.53
CA THR A 14 -9.60 -0.84 -15.80
C THR A 14 -9.33 -1.30 -17.23
N ALA A 15 -8.65 -2.42 -17.38
CA ALA A 15 -8.71 -3.28 -18.57
C ALA A 15 -8.43 -4.71 -18.05
N ILE A 16 -9.26 -5.72 -18.29
CA ILE A 16 -9.47 -6.38 -19.58
C ILE A 16 -10.77 -7.20 -19.50
N ALA A 17 -11.69 -7.02 -20.46
CA ALA A 17 -12.69 -8.04 -20.80
C ALA A 17 -13.08 -7.93 -22.28
N ALA A 18 -12.59 -8.88 -23.10
CA ALA A 18 -13.31 -9.57 -24.19
C ALA A 18 -12.33 -10.10 -25.26
N ALA A 19 -12.21 -11.42 -25.38
CA ALA A 19 -12.27 -12.15 -26.67
C ALA A 19 -11.88 -13.62 -26.49
N LEU A 20 -12.85 -14.51 -26.25
CA LEU A 20 -12.68 -15.94 -26.53
C LEU A 20 -13.97 -16.52 -27.13
N SER A 21 -13.99 -16.65 -28.45
CA SER A 21 -14.86 -17.61 -29.13
C SER A 21 -14.24 -18.03 -30.48
N GLY A 22 -13.71 -19.25 -30.53
CA GLY A 22 -13.31 -19.93 -31.76
C GLY A 22 -12.45 -21.17 -31.49
N PRO A 23 -12.84 -22.38 -31.92
CA PRO A 23 -12.09 -23.61 -31.62
C PRO A 23 -10.96 -23.83 -32.64
N ALA A 24 -9.71 -23.88 -32.19
CA ALA A 24 -8.58 -24.28 -33.01
C ALA A 24 -8.21 -25.77 -32.77
N ARG A 25 -8.10 -26.52 -33.88
CA ARG A 25 -7.64 -27.91 -33.94
C ARG A 25 -6.13 -28.00 -33.70
N PRO A 26 -5.60 -29.11 -33.16
CA PRO A 26 -4.17 -29.24 -32.91
C PRO A 26 -3.42 -29.59 -34.20
N GLU A 27 -2.50 -28.72 -34.62
CA GLU A 27 -1.41 -29.09 -35.53
C GLU A 27 -0.16 -29.40 -34.70
N VAL A 28 0.36 -30.61 -34.89
CA VAL A 28 1.58 -31.12 -34.27
C VAL A 28 2.76 -30.54 -35.03
N LEU A 29 3.53 -29.64 -34.39
CA LEU A 29 4.82 -29.19 -34.90
C LEU A 29 5.95 -29.84 -34.10
N THR A 30 6.67 -30.76 -34.74
CA THR A 30 7.89 -31.38 -34.22
C THR A 30 9.06 -30.40 -34.36
N VAL A 31 9.68 -30.00 -33.25
CA VAL A 31 10.92 -29.22 -33.23
C VAL A 31 12.05 -30.09 -32.64
N GLY A 32 13.17 -30.15 -33.37
CA GLY A 32 14.38 -30.91 -33.01
C GLY A 32 15.17 -30.32 -31.83
N PRO A 33 16.23 -31.01 -31.36
CA PRO A 33 16.78 -30.79 -30.03
C PRO A 33 17.65 -29.53 -29.97
N ALA A 34 17.21 -28.55 -29.18
CA ALA A 34 18.07 -27.48 -28.68
C ALA A 34 18.84 -27.99 -27.45
N VAL A 35 20.15 -27.74 -27.44
CA VAL A 35 21.06 -28.10 -26.35
C VAL A 35 20.71 -27.24 -25.12
N VAL A 36 19.98 -27.82 -24.19
CA VAL A 36 19.72 -27.26 -22.86
C VAL A 36 20.98 -27.41 -22.03
N ARG A 37 21.65 -26.30 -21.73
CA ARG A 37 22.62 -26.25 -20.62
C ARG A 37 21.83 -26.35 -19.32
N THR A 38 22.07 -27.42 -18.57
CA THR A 38 21.49 -27.67 -17.25
C THR A 38 21.98 -26.60 -16.28
N VAL A 39 21.13 -25.61 -15.97
CA VAL A 39 21.32 -24.74 -14.80
C VAL A 39 20.81 -25.50 -13.58
N GLY A 40 21.61 -25.51 -12.51
CA GLY A 40 21.40 -26.34 -11.33
C GLY A 40 20.03 -26.11 -10.69
N THR A 41 19.35 -27.21 -10.38
CA THR A 41 18.19 -27.23 -9.49
C THR A 41 18.64 -26.79 -8.09
N ASN A 42 18.50 -25.50 -7.76
CA ASN A 42 18.68 -25.06 -6.38
C ASN A 42 17.51 -25.59 -5.54
N ARG A 43 17.80 -26.58 -4.71
CA ARG A 43 16.92 -27.00 -3.62
C ARG A 43 16.70 -25.79 -2.72
N LEU A 44 15.45 -25.45 -2.44
CA LEU A 44 15.05 -24.54 -1.38
C LEU A 44 15.82 -24.91 -0.11
N ARG A 45 16.70 -24.01 0.34
CA ARG A 45 17.42 -24.16 1.61
C ARG A 45 16.38 -24.00 2.73
N PRO A 46 16.45 -24.78 3.83
CA PRO A 46 15.58 -24.53 4.97
C PRO A 46 15.85 -23.12 5.51
N PRO A 47 14.81 -22.42 5.99
CA PRO A 47 14.92 -21.04 6.44
C PRO A 47 16.06 -20.92 7.48
N GLY A 48 16.77 -19.80 7.41
CA GLY A 48 17.71 -19.39 8.44
C GLY A 48 17.07 -19.48 9.83
N ARG A 49 17.91 -19.63 10.85
CA ARG A 49 17.50 -19.73 12.26
C ARG A 49 16.37 -18.73 12.53
N LEU A 50 15.16 -19.22 12.82
CA LEU A 50 14.03 -18.37 13.20
C LEU A 50 14.52 -17.40 14.28
N PRO A 51 14.15 -16.10 14.21
CA PRO A 51 14.49 -15.16 15.27
C PRO A 51 14.11 -15.77 16.62
N GLU A 52 14.97 -15.58 17.61
CA GLU A 52 14.71 -16.00 18.98
C GLU A 52 13.33 -15.47 19.38
N LEU A 53 12.36 -16.38 19.51
CA LEU A 53 10.98 -16.02 19.83
C LEU A 53 11.03 -15.10 21.03
N LEU A 54 10.57 -13.86 20.85
CA LEU A 54 10.48 -12.91 21.95
C LEU A 54 9.70 -13.60 23.08
N PRO A 55 10.13 -13.43 24.35
CA PRO A 55 9.41 -14.01 25.47
C PRO A 55 7.93 -13.57 25.41
N PRO A 56 6.99 -14.43 25.85
CA PRO A 56 5.58 -14.11 25.79
C PRO A 56 5.31 -12.76 26.45
N ALA A 57 4.68 -11.87 25.69
CA ALA A 57 4.34 -10.53 26.13
C ALA A 57 3.53 -10.60 27.44
N PRO A 58 3.90 -9.84 28.49
CA PRO A 58 3.06 -9.74 29.68
C PRO A 58 1.69 -9.17 29.28
N ASP A 59 0.62 -9.79 29.80
CA ASP A 59 -0.72 -9.23 29.72
C ASP A 59 -0.84 -8.05 30.70
N VAL A 60 -1.28 -6.91 30.18
CA VAL A 60 -1.66 -5.72 30.94
C VAL A 60 -3.15 -5.49 30.71
N ILE A 61 -3.88 -5.19 31.78
CA ILE A 61 -5.27 -4.75 31.66
C ILE A 61 -5.25 -3.25 31.56
N GLU A 62 -5.96 -2.71 30.58
CA GLU A 62 -6.20 -1.28 30.45
C GLU A 62 -6.70 -0.65 31.77
N ARG A 63 -6.20 0.55 32.10
CA ARG A 63 -6.59 1.25 33.34
C ARG A 63 -7.94 1.96 33.27
N GLU A 64 -8.46 2.21 32.07
CA GLU A 64 -9.84 2.61 31.81
C GLU A 64 -10.78 1.48 32.24
N PRO A 65 -11.66 1.68 33.25
CA PRO A 65 -12.65 0.67 33.58
C PRO A 65 -13.69 0.59 32.47
N VAL A 66 -14.07 -0.64 32.08
CA VAL A 66 -15.14 -0.89 31.10
C VAL A 66 -16.37 -0.01 31.36
N GLY A 67 -16.82 0.72 30.34
CA GLY A 67 -17.95 1.65 30.41
C GLY A 67 -17.58 3.08 30.83
N THR A 68 -16.29 3.38 31.04
CA THR A 68 -15.77 4.72 31.32
C THR A 68 -15.17 5.31 30.04
N ARG A 69 -15.08 6.64 29.98
CA ARG A 69 -14.37 7.37 28.92
C ARG A 69 -13.40 8.36 29.54
N GLY A 70 -12.39 8.77 28.77
CA GLY A 70 -11.61 9.97 29.03
C GLY A 70 -10.37 9.76 29.88
N ARG A 71 -9.97 8.52 30.22
CA ARG A 71 -8.76 8.30 31.02
C ARG A 71 -7.51 8.20 30.17
N ASN A 72 -7.59 7.67 28.95
CA ASN A 72 -6.45 7.53 28.04
C ASN A 72 -6.76 7.98 26.59
N ASP A 73 -7.74 8.86 26.38
CA ASP A 73 -8.23 9.24 25.04
C ASP A 73 -7.36 10.27 24.27
N SER A 74 -6.15 10.55 24.75
CA SER A 74 -5.28 11.56 24.14
C SER A 74 -3.82 11.27 24.42
N GLY A 75 -2.91 11.87 23.63
CA GLY A 75 -1.47 11.78 23.90
C GLY A 75 -1.06 12.29 25.29
N ASP A 76 -1.77 13.27 25.85
CA ASP A 76 -1.48 13.82 27.18
C ASP A 76 -1.95 12.89 28.32
N SER A 77 -2.97 12.08 28.06
CA SER A 77 -3.55 11.13 29.01
C SER A 77 -3.16 9.67 28.73
N ALA A 78 -2.34 9.43 27.71
CA ALA A 78 -2.03 8.09 27.21
C ALA A 78 -1.46 7.17 28.30
N GLU A 79 -1.90 5.91 28.30
CA GLU A 79 -1.36 4.91 29.22
C GLU A 79 0.06 4.50 28.80
N GLN A 80 1.04 4.76 29.67
CA GLN A 80 2.43 4.44 29.39
C GLN A 80 2.73 2.95 29.53
N LEU A 81 3.24 2.37 28.45
CA LEU A 81 3.70 1.00 28.36
C LEU A 81 5.18 0.90 28.73
N GLY A 82 5.50 0.06 29.71
CA GLY A 82 6.88 -0.12 30.21
C GLY A 82 7.71 -1.19 29.51
N SER A 83 7.11 -1.95 28.57
CA SER A 83 7.76 -3.08 27.90
C SER A 83 7.79 -2.87 26.39
N ARG A 84 8.83 -3.42 25.74
CA ARG A 84 8.98 -3.46 24.28
C ARG A 84 8.18 -4.59 23.62
N SER A 85 7.60 -5.48 24.42
CA SER A 85 6.66 -6.50 23.98
C SER A 85 5.56 -6.57 25.04
N VAL A 86 4.31 -6.32 24.68
CA VAL A 86 3.19 -6.26 25.63
C VAL A 86 1.89 -6.59 24.94
N THR A 87 0.99 -7.25 25.67
CA THR A 87 -0.39 -7.46 25.25
C THR A 87 -1.30 -6.69 26.18
N VAL A 88 -2.13 -5.80 25.64
CA VAL A 88 -3.12 -5.04 26.40
C VAL A 88 -4.50 -5.63 26.16
N LEU A 89 -5.23 -5.88 27.25
CA LEU A 89 -6.66 -6.21 27.23
C LEU A 89 -7.43 -4.95 27.54
N GLY A 90 -8.11 -4.41 26.52
CA GLY A 90 -8.85 -3.16 26.63
C GLY A 90 -10.30 -3.29 26.20
N ALA A 91 -11.06 -2.21 26.41
CA ALA A 91 -12.47 -2.17 26.06
C ALA A 91 -12.88 -0.76 25.62
N LEU A 92 -13.05 -0.62 24.31
CA LEU A 92 -13.71 0.54 23.73
C LEU A 92 -15.12 0.60 24.28
N SER A 93 -15.36 1.64 25.05
CA SER A 93 -16.60 1.96 25.73
C SER A 93 -17.13 3.27 25.19
N PRO A 94 -17.40 3.40 23.87
CA PRO A 94 -18.21 4.50 23.44
C PRO A 94 -19.52 4.36 24.21
N ALA A 95 -20.02 5.45 24.80
CA ALA A 95 -21.40 5.62 25.22
C ALA A 95 -22.22 4.86 24.20
N SER A 96 -22.87 3.77 24.61
CA SER A 96 -23.61 2.90 23.71
C SER A 96 -24.50 3.77 22.83
N GLN A 97 -24.06 4.01 21.59
CA GLN A 97 -24.75 4.92 20.70
C GLN A 97 -25.76 4.05 19.97
N ALA A 98 -26.99 4.00 20.49
CA ALA A 98 -28.07 3.30 19.84
C ALA A 98 -28.22 3.82 18.40
N THR A 99 -27.92 2.96 17.42
CA THR A 99 -28.19 3.27 16.03
C THR A 99 -29.69 3.18 15.79
N THR A 100 -30.26 4.21 15.18
CA THR A 100 -31.67 4.18 14.76
C THR A 100 -31.76 3.72 13.31
N ALA A 101 -32.51 2.66 13.03
CA ALA A 101 -32.80 2.29 11.65
C ALA A 101 -33.64 3.39 10.99
N ILE A 102 -33.18 3.93 9.86
CA ILE A 102 -33.93 4.89 9.05
C ILE A 102 -34.31 4.25 7.70
N PRO A 103 -35.43 4.67 7.08
CA PRO A 103 -35.79 4.20 5.75
C PRO A 103 -34.67 4.48 4.73
N PRO A 104 -34.54 3.65 3.67
CA PRO A 104 -33.68 3.95 2.53
C PRO A 104 -33.94 5.33 1.95
N ALA A 105 -32.92 5.94 1.37
CA ALA A 105 -33.05 7.22 0.67
C ALA A 105 -34.10 7.13 -0.44
N ALA A 106 -34.96 8.15 -0.53
CA ALA A 106 -36.03 8.21 -1.52
C ALA A 106 -35.62 9.11 -2.69
N GLY A 107 -35.26 8.52 -3.83
CA GLY A 107 -35.08 9.26 -5.09
C GLY A 107 -33.62 9.44 -5.52
N ASP A 108 -33.28 10.66 -5.94
CA ASP A 108 -31.92 11.13 -6.26
C ASP A 108 -31.41 11.94 -5.07
N ASP A 109 -30.44 11.39 -4.36
CA ASP A 109 -29.72 12.06 -3.27
C ASP A 109 -28.21 12.11 -3.55
N GLY A 110 -27.80 12.06 -4.83
CA GLY A 110 -26.40 12.04 -5.25
C GLY A 110 -25.66 13.37 -5.14
N SER A 111 -26.22 14.35 -4.42
CA SER A 111 -25.56 15.63 -4.18
C SER A 111 -25.78 16.13 -2.75
N ILE A 112 -24.82 16.92 -2.26
CA ILE A 112 -24.87 17.57 -0.94
C ILE A 112 -26.18 18.35 -0.71
N ARG A 113 -26.75 18.95 -1.76
CA ARG A 113 -28.02 19.70 -1.68
C ARG A 113 -29.24 18.80 -1.48
N LEU A 114 -29.16 17.56 -1.96
CA LEU A 114 -30.23 16.56 -1.90
C LEU A 114 -29.98 15.51 -0.81
N ALA A 115 -28.91 15.68 -0.02
CA ALA A 115 -28.46 14.69 0.94
C ALA A 115 -29.57 14.24 1.89
N THR A 116 -29.71 12.92 2.03
CA THR A 116 -30.60 12.26 2.96
C THR A 116 -30.29 12.74 4.39
N ARG A 117 -31.30 13.30 5.05
CA ARG A 117 -31.17 13.78 6.44
C ARG A 117 -31.21 12.59 7.39
N THR A 118 -30.03 12.18 7.88
CA THR A 118 -29.92 11.09 8.86
C THR A 118 -30.53 11.45 10.20
N GLY A 119 -30.62 12.74 10.52
CA GLY A 119 -30.98 13.26 11.83
C GLY A 119 -29.86 13.10 12.87
N ILE A 120 -28.66 12.63 12.47
CA ILE A 120 -27.51 12.52 13.36
C ILE A 120 -27.12 13.90 13.89
N GLY A 121 -26.89 13.98 15.19
CA GLY A 121 -26.60 15.19 15.96
C GLY A 121 -26.79 14.96 17.46
N PRO A 122 -27.05 16.00 18.28
CA PRO A 122 -27.08 15.89 19.74
C PRO A 122 -28.08 14.88 20.34
N HIS A 123 -29.09 14.46 19.57
CA HIS A 123 -30.17 13.57 20.03
C HIS A 123 -30.24 12.22 19.30
N ARG A 124 -29.42 12.05 18.26
CA ARG A 124 -29.33 10.81 17.50
C ARG A 124 -27.86 10.61 17.15
N PRO A 125 -27.19 9.68 17.81
CA PRO A 125 -25.76 9.53 17.62
C PRO A 125 -25.38 8.64 16.43
N GLY A 126 -26.33 7.88 15.89
CA GLY A 126 -26.06 7.02 14.75
C GLY A 126 -27.31 6.47 14.10
N ILE A 127 -27.13 5.95 12.89
CA ILE A 127 -28.16 5.31 12.08
C ILE A 127 -27.65 4.04 11.44
N THR A 128 -28.59 3.16 11.11
CA THR A 128 -28.39 2.14 10.08
C THR A 128 -29.43 2.33 8.99
N THR A 129 -29.04 2.02 7.75
CA THR A 129 -29.96 2.02 6.60
C THR A 129 -29.46 1.08 5.51
N THR A 130 -30.22 0.99 4.43
CA THR A 130 -29.82 0.29 3.20
C THR A 130 -29.97 1.24 2.02
N GLY A 131 -29.16 1.06 0.99
CA GLY A 131 -29.26 1.79 -0.27
C GLY A 131 -28.95 0.91 -1.46
N GLU A 132 -28.99 1.49 -2.65
CA GLU A 132 -28.66 0.81 -3.90
C GLU A 132 -28.00 1.79 -4.87
N ILE A 133 -26.73 1.54 -5.18
CA ILE A 133 -26.01 2.28 -6.21
C ILE A 133 -26.40 1.71 -7.58
N GLY A 134 -26.78 2.58 -8.52
CA GLY A 134 -27.23 2.22 -9.86
C GLY A 134 -26.74 3.19 -10.94
N GLY A 135 -27.10 2.94 -12.19
CA GLY A 135 -26.81 3.88 -13.30
C GLY A 135 -27.69 5.13 -13.26
N GLY A 136 -27.15 6.29 -13.67
CA GLY A 136 -27.89 7.57 -13.76
C GLY A 136 -27.93 8.36 -12.43
N PRO A 137 -29.05 8.99 -12.03
CA PRO A 137 -29.13 9.82 -10.81
C PRO A 137 -28.98 9.04 -9.49
N ARG A 138 -28.71 7.73 -9.53
CA ARG A 138 -28.35 6.87 -8.38
C ARG A 138 -26.89 6.40 -8.41
N ALA A 139 -26.03 7.12 -9.13
CA ALA A 139 -24.58 6.81 -9.17
C ALA A 139 -23.90 7.01 -7.80
N SER A 140 -24.56 7.70 -6.87
CA SER A 140 -24.12 7.87 -5.49
C SER A 140 -25.31 8.26 -4.61
N ASP A 141 -25.23 7.92 -3.34
CA ASP A 141 -26.16 8.38 -2.30
C ASP A 141 -25.39 9.27 -1.31
N VAL A 142 -25.97 10.39 -0.87
CA VAL A 142 -25.31 11.32 0.06
C VAL A 142 -26.12 11.46 1.34
N TYR A 143 -25.45 11.33 2.49
CA TYR A 143 -26.04 11.37 3.82
C TYR A 143 -25.47 12.54 4.62
N ARG A 144 -26.34 13.39 5.18
CA ARG A 144 -25.91 14.51 6.03
C ARG A 144 -25.71 14.05 7.48
N VAL A 145 -24.62 14.48 8.10
CA VAL A 145 -24.24 14.19 9.49
C VAL A 145 -23.95 15.51 10.19
N ASP A 146 -24.63 15.83 11.30
CA ASP A 146 -24.20 16.94 12.17
C ASP A 146 -23.30 16.39 13.27
N ALA A 147 -22.09 16.94 13.36
CA ALA A 147 -21.08 16.48 14.31
C ALA A 147 -20.51 17.64 15.13
N ALA A 148 -20.20 17.37 16.40
CA ALA A 148 -19.51 18.31 17.28
C ALA A 148 -17.98 18.20 17.10
N ALA A 149 -17.26 19.26 17.43
CA ALA A 149 -15.81 19.20 17.48
C ALA A 149 -15.37 18.19 18.54
N GLY A 150 -14.46 17.29 18.19
CA GLY A 150 -14.02 16.17 19.03
C GLY A 150 -14.84 14.89 18.84
N ASP A 151 -15.97 14.91 18.13
CA ASP A 151 -16.63 13.68 17.70
C ASP A 151 -15.76 12.92 16.69
N THR A 152 -15.97 11.62 16.62
CA THR A 152 -15.51 10.77 15.52
C THR A 152 -16.73 10.34 14.72
N ILE A 153 -16.66 10.56 13.41
CA ILE A 153 -17.61 10.04 12.43
C ILE A 153 -17.07 8.69 11.96
N ILE A 154 -17.83 7.61 12.17
CA ILE A 154 -17.51 6.28 11.68
C ILE A 154 -18.57 5.88 10.66
N ILE A 155 -18.15 5.58 9.44
CA ILE A 155 -19.01 5.17 8.33
C ILE A 155 -18.58 3.79 7.89
N LYS A 156 -19.51 2.84 7.89
CA LYS A 156 -19.28 1.47 7.43
C LYS A 156 -20.25 1.14 6.32
N VAL A 157 -19.73 0.72 5.17
CA VAL A 157 -20.54 0.16 4.08
C VAL A 157 -20.26 -1.33 4.00
N ALA A 158 -21.32 -2.12 3.89
CA ALA A 158 -21.22 -3.56 3.65
C ALA A 158 -22.06 -3.93 2.43
N ALA A 159 -21.43 -4.53 1.42
CA ALA A 159 -22.03 -4.97 0.19
C ALA A 159 -21.42 -6.30 -0.27
N ASP A 160 -22.24 -7.13 -0.91
CA ASP A 160 -21.80 -8.45 -1.41
C ASP A 160 -21.39 -8.40 -2.89
N ARG A 161 -21.82 -7.35 -3.62
CA ARG A 161 -21.65 -7.22 -5.07
C ARG A 161 -21.19 -5.83 -5.52
N LEU A 162 -21.36 -4.82 -4.68
CA LEU A 162 -20.91 -3.46 -4.98
C LEU A 162 -19.51 -3.31 -4.40
N ASP A 163 -18.58 -2.89 -5.25
CA ASP A 163 -17.29 -2.37 -4.82
C ASP A 163 -17.51 -0.90 -4.45
N ALA A 164 -17.65 -0.63 -3.15
CA ALA A 164 -18.18 0.63 -2.64
C ALA A 164 -17.05 1.58 -2.24
N ALA A 165 -17.27 2.88 -2.43
CA ALA A 165 -16.39 3.93 -1.93
C ALA A 165 -17.14 4.92 -1.04
N ILE A 166 -16.47 5.42 0.00
CA ILE A 166 -16.95 6.46 0.90
C ILE A 166 -16.11 7.72 0.67
N VAL A 167 -16.79 8.85 0.46
CA VAL A 167 -16.14 10.18 0.49
C VAL A 167 -16.84 11.03 1.53
N LEU A 168 -16.08 11.60 2.46
CA LEU A 168 -16.62 12.54 3.44
C LEU A 168 -16.33 13.97 2.98
N TYR A 169 -17.38 14.80 2.93
CA TYR A 169 -17.26 16.23 2.61
C TYR A 169 -17.59 17.10 3.82
N ASP A 170 -16.93 18.25 3.92
CA ASP A 170 -17.29 19.30 4.86
C ASP A 170 -18.53 20.10 4.39
N SER A 171 -18.95 21.08 5.20
CA SER A 171 -20.07 21.97 4.88
C SER A 171 -19.92 22.81 3.61
N ARG A 172 -18.70 22.94 3.07
CA ARG A 172 -18.39 23.67 1.83
C ARG A 172 -18.35 22.75 0.62
N GLY A 173 -18.49 21.43 0.82
CA GLY A 173 -18.36 20.43 -0.23
C GLY A 173 -16.91 20.13 -0.58
N THR A 174 -15.96 20.44 0.30
CA THR A 174 -14.57 20.00 0.17
C THR A 174 -14.45 18.60 0.74
N ALA A 175 -13.88 17.67 -0.03
CA ALA A 175 -13.58 16.33 0.48
C ALA A 175 -12.54 16.44 1.59
N VAL A 176 -12.83 15.86 2.75
CA VAL A 176 -11.97 15.86 3.93
C VAL A 176 -11.45 14.47 4.28
N ASP A 177 -12.03 13.43 3.68
CA ASP A 177 -11.65 12.05 3.92
C ASP A 177 -12.19 11.13 2.80
N PHE A 178 -11.53 10.01 2.56
CA PHE A 178 -11.89 9.02 1.54
C PHE A 178 -11.46 7.62 1.98
N ASN A 179 -12.32 6.63 1.73
CA ASN A 179 -11.91 5.23 1.77
C ASN A 179 -12.81 4.37 0.86
N ASP A 180 -12.22 3.48 0.07
CA ASP A 180 -12.94 2.50 -0.76
C ASP A 180 -12.66 1.03 -0.39
N ASN A 181 -11.65 0.74 0.43
CA ASN A 181 -11.36 -0.63 0.85
C ASN A 181 -10.92 -0.73 2.32
N ARG A 182 -10.91 -1.94 2.85
CA ARG A 182 -10.03 -2.33 3.96
C ARG A 182 -8.88 -3.13 3.36
N VAL A 183 -7.78 -3.25 4.10
CA VAL A 183 -6.58 -4.01 3.67
C VAL A 183 -6.92 -5.42 3.14
N THR A 184 -7.96 -6.06 3.68
CA THR A 184 -8.34 -7.46 3.35
C THR A 184 -9.78 -7.63 2.87
N ASP A 185 -10.54 -6.55 2.67
CA ASP A 185 -11.97 -6.59 2.36
C ASP A 185 -12.38 -5.37 1.50
N PRO A 186 -13.10 -5.54 0.36
CA PRO A 186 -13.55 -4.43 -0.47
C PRO A 186 -14.67 -3.57 0.16
N ASN A 187 -15.06 -3.86 1.40
CA ASN A 187 -16.04 -3.06 2.14
C ASN A 187 -15.35 -1.91 2.89
N PRO A 188 -15.55 -0.64 2.49
CA PRO A 188 -14.85 0.47 3.11
C PRO A 188 -15.37 0.78 4.51
N VAL A 189 -14.43 1.18 5.37
CA VAL A 189 -14.73 1.81 6.65
C VAL A 189 -13.94 3.11 6.78
N LEU A 190 -14.67 4.21 6.90
CA LEU A 190 -14.09 5.54 7.04
C LEU A 190 -14.27 6.01 8.48
N THR A 191 -13.16 6.38 9.12
CA THR A 191 -13.12 6.92 10.48
C THR A 191 -12.52 8.32 10.45
N HIS A 192 -13.31 9.34 10.78
CA HIS A 192 -12.91 10.73 10.69
C HIS A 192 -13.06 11.46 12.03
N ARG A 193 -11.99 12.07 12.54
CA ARG A 193 -12.04 12.92 13.73
C ARG A 193 -12.45 14.35 13.37
N VAL A 194 -13.53 14.82 13.98
CA VAL A 194 -14.14 16.12 13.68
C VAL A 194 -13.36 17.23 14.36
N ALA A 195 -12.51 17.93 13.60
CA ALA A 195 -11.76 19.08 14.11
C ALA A 195 -12.64 20.31 14.34
N THR A 196 -13.69 20.50 13.53
CA THR A 196 -14.58 21.66 13.60
C THR A 196 -16.03 21.20 13.59
N ALA A 197 -16.82 21.64 14.57
CA ALA A 197 -18.24 21.32 14.63
C ALA A 197 -18.97 21.82 13.38
N GLY A 198 -19.88 21.01 12.82
CA GLY A 198 -20.62 21.40 11.63
C GLY A 198 -21.35 20.26 10.94
N ALA A 199 -21.87 20.58 9.76
CA ALA A 199 -22.48 19.60 8.87
C ALA A 199 -21.41 18.96 7.99
N TYR A 200 -21.44 17.64 7.94
CA TYR A 200 -20.64 16.78 7.07
C TYR A 200 -21.57 15.98 6.16
N TYR A 201 -21.01 15.50 5.05
CA TYR A 201 -21.77 14.76 4.04
C TYR A 201 -21.00 13.50 3.63
N ALA A 202 -21.54 12.34 4.01
CA ALA A 202 -21.01 11.04 3.63
C ALA A 202 -21.61 10.63 2.28
N ARG A 203 -20.79 10.54 1.24
CA ARG A 203 -21.19 10.00 -0.06
C ARG A 203 -20.79 8.54 -0.16
N VAL A 204 -21.76 7.67 -0.42
CA VAL A 204 -21.53 6.28 -0.83
C VAL A 204 -21.65 6.23 -2.36
N THR A 205 -20.67 5.62 -3.02
CA THR A 205 -20.64 5.47 -4.49
C THR A 205 -19.95 4.15 -4.85
N ALA A 206 -19.83 3.84 -6.13
CA ALA A 206 -19.01 2.72 -6.59
C ALA A 206 -17.54 3.19 -6.75
N SER A 207 -16.56 2.35 -6.39
CA SER A 207 -15.15 2.64 -6.67
C SER A 207 -14.86 2.57 -8.19
N GLY A 208 -15.47 1.61 -8.89
CA GLY A 208 -15.38 1.47 -10.35
C GLY A 208 -16.52 2.12 -11.15
N THR A 209 -16.24 2.56 -12.39
CA THR A 209 -17.23 3.18 -13.28
C THR A 209 -17.95 2.21 -14.23
N SER A 210 -17.58 0.92 -14.24
CA SER A 210 -18.16 -0.08 -15.14
C SER A 210 -18.09 -1.51 -14.59
N GLY A 211 -19.00 -2.37 -15.06
CA GLY A 211 -19.04 -3.79 -14.67
C GLY A 211 -20.10 -4.11 -13.60
N PRO A 212 -20.29 -5.41 -13.27
CA PRO A 212 -21.29 -5.85 -12.29
C PRO A 212 -21.01 -5.35 -10.87
N ALA A 213 -19.76 -4.94 -10.58
CA ALA A 213 -19.36 -4.36 -9.30
C ALA A 213 -19.66 -2.85 -9.16
N ALA A 214 -20.04 -2.18 -10.26
CA ALA A 214 -20.32 -0.74 -10.26
C ALA A 214 -21.73 -0.37 -9.79
N THR A 215 -22.58 -1.37 -9.51
CA THR A 215 -23.96 -1.18 -9.05
C THR A 215 -24.35 -2.29 -8.08
N GLY A 216 -25.14 -1.99 -7.06
CA GLY A 216 -25.67 -3.00 -6.18
C GLY A 216 -26.23 -2.45 -4.87
N PRO A 217 -26.93 -3.30 -4.12
CA PRO A 217 -27.42 -2.95 -2.80
C PRO A 217 -26.28 -2.91 -1.78
N TYR A 218 -26.41 -2.04 -0.79
CA TYR A 218 -25.49 -1.96 0.33
C TYR A 218 -26.22 -1.73 1.66
N ARG A 219 -25.55 -2.08 2.75
CA ARG A 219 -25.93 -1.72 4.12
C ARG A 219 -24.99 -0.64 4.61
N LEU A 220 -25.53 0.38 5.28
CA LEU A 220 -24.78 1.52 5.78
C LEU A 220 -25.01 1.70 7.27
N SER A 221 -23.91 1.92 7.99
CA SER A 221 -23.90 2.41 9.36
C SER A 221 -23.15 3.74 9.40
N ILE A 222 -23.76 4.77 10.01
CA ILE A 222 -23.08 6.03 10.31
C ILE A 222 -23.26 6.31 11.80
N VAL A 223 -22.15 6.57 12.49
CA VAL A 223 -22.13 7.04 13.87
C VAL A 223 -21.36 8.35 13.92
N SER A 224 -21.88 9.34 14.65
CA SER A 224 -21.15 10.54 15.06
C SER A 224 -21.28 10.68 16.56
N ALA A 225 -20.16 10.61 17.24
CA ALA A 225 -20.11 10.58 18.69
C ALA A 225 -18.74 11.00 19.15
N ALA A 226 -18.62 11.55 20.36
CA ALA A 226 -17.36 11.49 21.09
C ALA A 226 -16.95 10.01 21.09
N ALA A 227 -15.86 9.65 20.40
CA ALA A 227 -15.36 8.29 20.43
C ALA A 227 -14.80 8.00 21.82
N ASP A 228 -14.86 6.74 22.20
CA ASP A 228 -13.89 6.24 23.15
C ASP A 228 -12.73 5.74 22.31
N VAL A 229 -11.55 6.29 22.58
CA VAL A 229 -10.31 5.89 21.93
C VAL A 229 -9.32 5.62 23.03
N ASP A 230 -8.56 4.56 22.89
CA ASP A 230 -7.61 4.19 23.91
C ASP A 230 -6.22 4.47 23.37
N VAL A 231 -5.53 5.43 23.98
CA VAL A 231 -4.19 5.83 23.58
C VAL A 231 -3.18 5.25 24.54
N TYR A 232 -2.23 4.51 23.98
CA TYR A 232 -1.09 3.96 24.69
C TYR A 232 0.17 4.68 24.27
N ALA A 233 1.07 4.96 25.20
CA ALA A 233 2.35 5.58 24.91
C ALA A 233 3.48 4.58 25.09
N ILE A 234 4.37 4.49 24.10
CA ILE A 234 5.59 3.68 24.17
C ILE A 234 6.79 4.54 23.82
N ARG A 235 7.90 4.32 24.53
CA ARG A 235 9.14 5.06 24.28
C ARG A 235 9.95 4.35 23.22
N LEU A 236 10.09 4.98 22.06
CA LEU A 236 10.90 4.50 20.95
C LEU A 236 12.19 5.30 20.84
N ARG A 237 13.22 4.66 20.31
CA ARG A 237 14.45 5.28 19.82
C ARG A 237 14.39 5.30 18.30
N ARG A 238 15.06 6.25 17.66
CA ARG A 238 15.26 6.29 16.22
C ARG A 238 15.75 4.93 15.71
N GLY A 239 15.11 4.43 14.65
CA GLY A 239 15.34 3.12 14.05
C GLY A 239 14.65 1.96 14.76
N ASP A 240 13.92 2.17 15.87
CA ASP A 240 13.07 1.13 16.43
C ASP A 240 11.94 0.82 15.44
N VAL A 241 11.68 -0.46 15.22
CA VAL A 241 10.53 -0.94 14.44
C VAL A 241 9.44 -1.32 15.42
N LEU A 242 8.35 -0.55 15.44
CA LEU A 242 7.13 -0.85 16.16
C LEU A 242 6.18 -1.61 15.23
N GLY A 243 5.66 -2.74 15.69
CA GLY A 243 4.45 -3.37 15.13
C GLY A 243 3.38 -3.45 16.20
N ALA A 244 2.15 -3.15 15.82
CA ALA A 244 1.00 -3.26 16.69
C ALA A 244 -0.14 -3.96 15.94
N ALA A 245 -0.86 -4.84 16.62
CA ALA A 245 -2.01 -5.53 16.05
C ALA A 245 -3.11 -5.70 17.08
N THR A 246 -4.36 -5.66 16.63
CA THR A 246 -5.53 -5.87 17.49
C THR A 246 -6.37 -7.04 17.02
N THR A 247 -6.97 -7.76 17.96
CA THR A 247 -8.15 -8.60 17.69
C THR A 247 -9.36 -8.11 18.46
N GLY A 248 -10.56 -8.37 17.95
CA GLY A 248 -11.83 -8.05 18.59
C GLY A 248 -12.62 -6.98 17.85
N SER A 249 -13.04 -5.95 18.59
CA SER A 249 -14.00 -4.94 18.10
C SER A 249 -13.44 -3.60 17.56
N PRO A 250 -12.12 -3.28 17.56
CA PRO A 250 -11.66 -2.01 16.98
C PRO A 250 -11.92 -1.94 15.48
N ASP A 251 -12.03 -0.72 14.98
CA ASP A 251 -12.18 -0.42 13.54
C ASP A 251 -10.93 0.21 12.94
N MET A 252 -10.04 0.74 13.78
CA MET A 252 -8.83 1.42 13.35
C MET A 252 -7.74 1.33 14.41
N LEU A 253 -6.51 1.19 13.94
CA LEU A 253 -5.30 1.25 14.74
C LEU A 253 -4.36 2.29 14.13
N THR A 254 -3.89 3.25 14.94
CA THR A 254 -3.07 4.37 14.45
C THR A 254 -1.84 4.58 15.31
N VAL A 255 -0.70 4.85 14.68
CA VAL A 255 0.53 5.30 15.35
C VAL A 255 0.72 6.80 15.13
N PHE A 256 1.01 7.51 16.21
CA PHE A 256 1.44 8.91 16.18
C PHE A 256 2.89 9.06 16.64
N ASP A 257 3.61 9.95 15.98
CA ASP A 257 4.96 10.35 16.37
C ASP A 257 4.96 11.27 17.61
N PRO A 258 6.14 11.63 18.16
CA PRO A 258 6.22 12.52 19.33
C PRO A 258 5.69 13.94 19.09
N ALA A 259 5.49 14.35 17.83
CA ALA A 259 4.87 15.62 17.47
C ALA A 259 3.35 15.51 17.32
N GLY A 260 2.78 14.31 17.55
CA GLY A 260 1.35 14.04 17.43
C GLY A 260 0.88 13.92 15.97
N ARG A 261 1.80 13.71 15.02
CA ARG A 261 1.44 13.45 13.62
C ARG A 261 1.10 11.97 13.44
N ASP A 262 0.03 11.69 12.70
CA ASP A 262 -0.28 10.34 12.24
C ASP A 262 0.80 9.88 11.26
N VAL A 263 1.47 8.78 11.60
CA VAL A 263 2.59 8.22 10.85
C VAL A 263 2.32 6.84 10.28
N HIS A 264 1.21 6.21 10.67
CA HIS A 264 0.63 5.03 10.02
C HIS A 264 -0.66 4.68 10.78
N GLY A 265 -1.80 4.78 10.12
CA GLY A 265 -3.02 4.14 10.58
C GLY A 265 -3.56 3.14 9.58
N SER A 266 -4.28 2.15 10.10
CA SER A 266 -4.72 0.99 9.34
C SER A 266 -6.14 0.56 9.76
N THR A 267 -6.90 0.14 8.77
CA THR A 267 -8.27 -0.39 8.89
C THR A 267 -8.36 -1.90 8.61
N GLY A 268 -7.22 -2.58 8.49
CA GLY A 268 -7.13 -4.03 8.31
C GLY A 268 -5.77 -4.60 8.74
N ASP A 269 -5.52 -5.88 8.44
CA ASP A 269 -4.28 -6.55 8.85
C ASP A 269 -3.14 -6.25 7.86
N ALA A 270 -2.45 -5.13 8.02
CA ALA A 270 -1.24 -4.79 7.25
C ALA A 270 -0.23 -5.95 7.23
N ALA A 271 -0.10 -6.63 8.36
CA ALA A 271 0.81 -7.74 8.57
C ALA A 271 0.54 -8.94 7.64
N SER A 272 -0.63 -9.06 7.01
CA SER A 272 -0.85 -10.09 5.98
C SER A 272 0.16 -10.03 4.83
N ASN A 273 0.78 -8.87 4.60
CA ASN A 273 1.82 -8.64 3.60
C ASN A 273 3.25 -8.84 4.12
N TYR A 274 3.44 -9.10 5.42
CA TYR A 274 4.77 -9.26 6.01
C TYR A 274 5.38 -10.62 5.67
N PRO A 275 6.72 -10.72 5.62
CA PRO A 275 7.36 -12.01 5.43
C PRO A 275 7.18 -12.87 6.68
N ALA A 276 7.20 -14.19 6.50
CA ALA A 276 7.07 -15.15 7.61
C ALA A 276 8.17 -15.03 8.69
N LEU A 277 9.28 -14.35 8.39
CA LEU A 277 10.36 -14.08 9.34
C LEU A 277 10.12 -12.81 10.18
N SER A 278 9.11 -12.01 9.87
CA SER A 278 8.77 -10.81 10.63
C SER A 278 8.34 -11.19 12.05
N PRO A 279 8.89 -10.54 13.09
CA PRO A 279 8.45 -10.70 14.47
C PRO A 279 7.25 -9.80 14.80
N LEU A 280 6.77 -8.99 13.86
CA LEU A 280 5.68 -8.05 14.10
C LEU A 280 4.35 -8.81 14.24
N PRO A 281 3.44 -8.34 15.11
CA PRO A 281 2.20 -9.05 15.40
C PRO A 281 1.20 -8.94 14.24
N HIS A 282 0.34 -9.96 14.11
CA HIS A 282 -0.80 -10.01 13.19
C HIS A 282 -2.12 -9.99 13.97
N GLY A 283 -3.20 -9.55 13.35
CA GLY A 283 -4.52 -9.47 13.99
C GLY A 283 -5.66 -9.26 13.01
N ASP A 284 -6.80 -8.75 13.51
CA ASP A 284 -7.88 -8.24 12.66
C ASP A 284 -7.48 -6.89 12.05
N LEU A 285 -6.74 -6.08 12.82
CA LEU A 285 -6.06 -4.88 12.38
C LEU A 285 -4.58 -4.98 12.74
N SER A 286 -3.70 -4.43 11.92
CA SER A 286 -2.30 -4.21 12.29
C SER A 286 -1.71 -3.00 11.60
N THR A 287 -0.67 -2.45 12.21
CA THR A 287 0.10 -1.30 11.74
C THR A 287 1.56 -1.49 12.13
N ASP A 288 2.45 -0.82 11.38
CA ASP A 288 3.87 -0.76 11.66
C ASP A 288 4.40 0.66 11.61
N HIS A 289 5.51 0.92 12.30
CA HIS A 289 6.16 2.22 12.27
C HIS A 289 7.65 2.09 12.52
N ILE A 290 8.46 2.73 11.68
CA ILE A 290 9.90 2.93 11.94
C ILE A 290 10.10 4.32 12.56
N ALA A 291 10.50 4.35 13.82
CA ALA A 291 10.72 5.58 14.56
C ALA A 291 11.83 6.43 13.92
N THR A 292 11.50 7.64 13.48
CA THR A 292 12.48 8.57 12.88
C THR A 292 13.13 9.50 13.92
N THR A 293 12.52 9.58 15.10
CA THR A 293 12.94 10.40 16.24
C THR A 293 12.84 9.61 17.54
N ASP A 294 13.62 10.01 18.53
CA ASP A 294 13.49 9.47 19.89
C ASP A 294 12.30 10.11 20.60
N GLY A 295 11.56 9.34 21.40
CA GLY A 295 10.54 9.90 22.27
C GLY A 295 9.34 9.00 22.49
N TRP A 296 8.30 9.58 23.06
CA TRP A 296 7.00 8.94 23.20
C TRP A 296 6.31 8.92 21.84
N HIS A 297 6.00 7.72 21.38
CA HIS A 297 5.09 7.48 20.28
C HIS A 297 3.79 6.94 20.86
N TYR A 298 2.69 7.19 20.16
CA TYR A 298 1.35 6.90 20.67
C TYR A 298 0.66 5.91 19.75
N ILE A 299 -0.01 4.93 20.34
CA ILE A 299 -0.81 3.94 19.63
C ILE A 299 -2.25 4.17 20.04
N GLN A 300 -3.09 4.53 19.09
CA GLN A 300 -4.51 4.75 19.30
C GLN A 300 -5.29 3.56 18.77
N VAL A 301 -6.13 2.98 19.63
CA VAL A 301 -7.16 2.01 19.26
C VAL A 301 -8.49 2.75 19.19
N ALA A 302 -9.18 2.65 18.07
CA ALA A 302 -10.47 3.33 17.87
C ALA A 302 -11.52 2.40 17.26
N GLY A 303 -12.79 2.62 17.56
CA GLY A 303 -13.89 1.87 16.96
C GLY A 303 -15.26 2.15 17.58
N THR A 304 -16.27 1.41 17.12
CA THR A 304 -17.67 1.56 17.56
C THR A 304 -18.00 0.93 18.91
N GLY A 305 -17.00 0.35 19.60
CA GLY A 305 -17.13 -0.22 20.94
C GLY A 305 -16.95 -1.73 21.00
N GLY A 306 -16.67 -2.25 22.20
CA GLY A 306 -16.42 -3.65 22.48
C GLY A 306 -15.00 -3.90 23.00
N THR A 307 -14.77 -5.13 23.45
CA THR A 307 -13.45 -5.55 23.97
C THR A 307 -12.46 -5.78 22.84
N TYR A 308 -11.19 -5.59 23.13
CA TYR A 308 -10.10 -5.91 22.22
C TYR A 308 -8.87 -6.42 22.95
N ARG A 309 -7.99 -7.06 22.18
CA ARG A 309 -6.63 -7.41 22.58
C ARG A 309 -5.67 -6.68 21.66
N LEU A 310 -4.82 -5.81 22.19
CA LEU A 310 -3.75 -5.11 21.47
C LEU A 310 -2.41 -5.77 21.77
N THR A 311 -1.73 -6.31 20.76
CA THR A 311 -0.37 -6.83 20.88
C THR A 311 0.60 -5.82 20.29
N LEU A 312 1.63 -5.43 21.04
CA LEU A 312 2.71 -4.57 20.55
C LEU A 312 4.06 -5.26 20.63
N VAL A 313 4.88 -5.07 19.61
CA VAL A 313 6.28 -5.52 19.56
C VAL A 313 7.14 -4.38 19.06
N VAL A 314 8.25 -4.11 19.76
CA VAL A 314 9.29 -3.18 19.33
C VAL A 314 10.61 -3.91 19.17
N SER A 315 11.11 -3.95 17.95
CA SER A 315 12.37 -4.61 17.58
C SER A 315 13.32 -3.61 16.91
N ARG A 316 14.37 -4.14 16.26
CA ARG A 316 15.33 -3.39 15.44
C ARG A 316 15.40 -4.08 14.06
N PRO A 317 15.78 -3.34 13.01
CA PRO A 317 16.07 -3.96 11.71
C PRO A 317 17.07 -5.10 11.85
N ARG A 318 16.88 -6.17 11.06
CA ARG A 318 17.63 -7.43 11.24
C ARG A 318 19.14 -7.28 11.17
N LEU A 319 19.62 -6.47 10.23
CA LEU A 319 21.05 -6.33 9.98
C LEU A 319 21.72 -5.30 10.89
N GLU A 320 20.96 -4.53 11.65
CA GLU A 320 21.52 -3.47 12.47
C GLU A 320 22.51 -4.03 13.51
N HIS A 321 23.70 -3.43 13.55
CA HIS A 321 24.81 -3.80 14.45
C HIS A 321 25.38 -5.21 14.21
N THR A 322 25.06 -5.83 13.07
CA THR A 322 25.66 -7.12 12.68
C THR A 322 26.97 -6.94 11.91
N GLY A 323 27.15 -5.79 11.25
CA GLY A 323 28.22 -5.55 10.28
C GLY A 323 28.01 -6.24 8.92
N ASP A 324 26.94 -7.02 8.75
CA ASP A 324 26.56 -7.63 7.48
C ASP A 324 25.85 -6.59 6.59
N VAL A 325 26.14 -6.58 5.28
CA VAL A 325 25.54 -5.64 4.32
C VAL A 325 24.60 -6.40 3.40
N GLN A 326 23.34 -5.94 3.30
CA GLN A 326 22.40 -6.51 2.34
C GLN A 326 22.87 -6.26 0.92
N THR A 327 22.75 -7.29 0.07
CA THR A 327 22.95 -7.15 -1.36
C THR A 327 21.59 -7.15 -2.07
N ILE A 328 21.39 -6.17 -2.95
CA ILE A 328 20.30 -6.17 -3.92
C ILE A 328 20.89 -6.60 -5.26
N TYR A 329 20.50 -7.78 -5.74
CA TYR A 329 20.97 -8.36 -6.98
C TYR A 329 19.95 -8.16 -8.10
N LEU A 330 20.33 -7.44 -9.15
CA LEU A 330 19.51 -7.18 -10.33
C LEU A 330 19.78 -8.24 -11.39
N ASP A 331 18.77 -9.07 -11.68
CA ASP A 331 18.85 -10.20 -12.60
C ASP A 331 18.22 -9.82 -13.96
N TYR A 332 19.07 -9.40 -14.90
CA TYR A 332 18.67 -9.02 -16.27
C TYR A 332 18.63 -10.20 -17.24
N ASP A 333 19.27 -11.32 -16.87
CA ASP A 333 19.40 -12.52 -17.70
C ASP A 333 18.11 -13.35 -17.80
N GLY A 334 17.11 -12.98 -16.99
CA GLY A 334 15.87 -13.71 -16.85
C GLY A 334 15.98 -14.87 -15.86
N ALA A 335 14.84 -15.28 -15.31
CA ALA A 335 14.80 -16.26 -14.23
C ALA A 335 13.68 -17.29 -14.42
N ARG A 336 13.69 -18.31 -13.56
CA ARG A 336 12.49 -19.08 -13.27
C ARG A 336 12.02 -18.76 -11.86
N VAL A 337 10.77 -18.36 -11.74
CA VAL A 337 10.16 -17.95 -10.47
C VAL A 337 8.82 -18.68 -10.33
N ASP A 338 8.51 -19.12 -9.12
CA ASP A 338 7.19 -19.66 -8.78
C ASP A 338 6.34 -18.49 -8.28
N PRO A 339 5.27 -18.09 -8.99
CA PRO A 339 4.47 -16.94 -8.57
C PRO A 339 3.82 -17.10 -7.19
N ALA A 340 3.71 -18.33 -6.68
CA ALA A 340 3.18 -18.61 -5.34
C ALA A 340 3.93 -17.88 -4.23
N ILE A 341 5.19 -17.46 -4.45
CA ILE A 341 5.92 -16.66 -3.46
C ILE A 341 5.26 -15.29 -3.24
N PHE A 342 4.53 -14.76 -4.23
CA PHE A 342 3.83 -13.48 -4.16
C PHE A 342 2.39 -13.61 -3.63
N ALA A 343 1.94 -14.78 -3.20
CA ALA A 343 0.53 -15.00 -2.83
C ALA A 343 0.04 -14.11 -1.67
N ASN A 344 0.95 -13.56 -0.85
CA ASN A 344 0.63 -12.70 0.28
C ASN A 344 0.63 -11.20 -0.04
N SER A 345 0.90 -10.82 -1.30
CA SER A 345 1.01 -9.42 -1.75
C SER A 345 -0.34 -8.72 -2.00
N GLY A 346 -1.46 -9.38 -1.69
CA GLY A 346 -2.81 -8.83 -1.89
C GLY A 346 -3.37 -8.93 -3.31
N ILE A 347 -2.57 -9.35 -4.31
CA ILE A 347 -3.07 -9.57 -5.67
C ILE A 347 -3.62 -10.99 -5.87
N GLU A 348 -4.70 -11.10 -6.65
CA GLU A 348 -5.18 -12.40 -7.10
C GLU A 348 -4.26 -12.95 -8.19
N ILE A 349 -3.68 -14.12 -7.94
CA ILE A 349 -2.83 -14.84 -8.91
C ILE A 349 -3.62 -16.06 -9.41
N PRO A 350 -4.16 -16.05 -10.65
CA PRO A 350 -5.10 -17.07 -11.12
C PRO A 350 -4.55 -18.50 -11.15
N ASP A 351 -3.23 -18.64 -11.34
CA ASP A 351 -2.53 -19.92 -11.34
C ASP A 351 -1.17 -19.73 -10.64
N PRO A 352 -1.15 -19.76 -9.30
CA PRO A 352 0.04 -19.37 -8.55
C PRO A 352 1.12 -20.42 -8.60
N THR A 353 0.82 -21.68 -8.97
CA THR A 353 1.78 -22.77 -8.79
C THR A 353 2.67 -23.00 -10.00
N GLY A 354 3.94 -23.27 -9.70
CA GLY A 354 4.88 -23.82 -10.65
C GLY A 354 5.81 -22.79 -11.24
N GLN A 355 6.99 -23.27 -11.62
CA GLN A 355 8.07 -22.44 -12.13
C GLN A 355 7.71 -21.85 -13.50
N ARG A 356 7.58 -20.53 -13.56
CA ARG A 356 7.36 -19.77 -14.80
C ARG A 356 8.66 -19.15 -15.28
N ALA A 357 8.82 -19.06 -16.60
CA ALA A 357 10.01 -18.47 -17.19
C ALA A 357 9.78 -16.96 -17.34
N PHE A 358 10.76 -16.17 -16.92
CA PHE A 358 10.79 -14.73 -17.07
C PHE A 358 11.87 -14.43 -18.12
N PRO A 359 11.47 -14.13 -19.37
CA PRO A 359 12.41 -13.71 -20.40
C PRO A 359 13.37 -12.60 -19.94
N ALA A 360 14.62 -12.68 -20.39
CA ALA A 360 15.66 -11.69 -20.13
C ALA A 360 15.26 -10.29 -20.65
N LEU A 361 15.79 -9.23 -20.02
CA LEU A 361 15.60 -7.83 -20.41
C LEU A 361 15.91 -7.60 -21.90
N ARG A 362 16.95 -8.25 -22.44
CA ARG A 362 17.34 -8.14 -23.85
C ARG A 362 16.24 -8.45 -24.86
N THR A 363 15.25 -9.23 -24.45
CA THR A 363 14.10 -9.60 -25.28
C THR A 363 13.24 -8.38 -25.64
N PHE A 364 13.25 -7.35 -24.79
CA PHE A 364 12.37 -6.18 -24.88
C PHE A 364 13.05 -4.96 -25.52
N LEU A 365 14.38 -4.96 -25.64
CA LEU A 365 15.15 -3.86 -26.25
C LEU A 365 14.63 -3.42 -27.63
N PRO A 366 14.29 -4.33 -28.57
CA PRO A 366 13.82 -3.90 -29.89
C PRO A 366 12.52 -3.10 -29.84
N ALA A 367 11.66 -3.35 -28.85
CA ALA A 367 10.39 -2.66 -28.71
C ALA A 367 10.57 -1.18 -28.28
N TRP A 368 11.68 -0.86 -27.61
CA TRP A 368 12.10 0.53 -27.35
C TRP A 368 12.96 1.13 -28.48
N GLY A 369 13.22 0.36 -29.53
CA GLY A 369 14.12 0.73 -30.62
C GLY A 369 15.61 0.70 -30.22
N LEU A 370 15.95 -0.01 -29.15
CA LEU A 370 17.33 -0.27 -28.74
C LEU A 370 17.89 -1.51 -29.45
N LYS A 371 19.21 -1.53 -29.64
CA LYS A 371 19.95 -2.66 -30.22
C LYS A 371 20.56 -3.49 -29.10
N SER A 372 20.97 -4.71 -29.42
CA SER A 372 21.73 -5.55 -28.48
C SER A 372 23.06 -4.91 -28.03
N THR A 373 23.63 -3.99 -28.82
CA THR A 373 24.82 -3.23 -28.42
C THR A 373 24.55 -2.21 -27.32
N ASP A 374 23.29 -1.86 -27.09
CA ASP A 374 22.87 -0.89 -26.07
C ASP A 374 22.59 -1.55 -24.72
N GLU A 375 22.43 -2.90 -24.69
CA GLU A 375 22.09 -3.70 -23.50
C GLU A 375 23.01 -3.39 -22.31
N GLY A 376 24.33 -3.55 -22.49
CA GLY A 376 25.28 -3.33 -21.40
C GLY A 376 25.36 -1.86 -20.93
N ALA A 377 25.04 -0.89 -21.80
CA ALA A 377 24.96 0.52 -21.40
C ALA A 377 23.70 0.79 -20.57
N LEU A 378 22.56 0.19 -20.96
CA LEU A 378 21.31 0.26 -20.22
C LEU A 378 21.46 -0.38 -18.83
N GLU A 379 21.90 -1.64 -18.76
CA GLU A 379 22.04 -2.38 -17.49
C GLU A 379 22.97 -1.68 -16.51
N LYS A 380 24.09 -1.14 -17.01
CA LYS A 380 25.03 -0.36 -16.18
C LYS A 380 24.39 0.91 -15.63
N THR A 381 23.61 1.61 -16.45
CA THR A 381 22.95 2.86 -16.06
C THR A 381 21.83 2.57 -15.05
N VAL A 382 20.98 1.58 -15.30
CA VAL A 382 19.95 1.11 -14.35
C VAL A 382 20.58 0.73 -13.01
N THR A 383 21.65 -0.08 -13.02
CA THR A 383 22.32 -0.52 -11.79
C THR A 383 22.93 0.65 -11.00
N ALA A 384 23.52 1.63 -11.69
CA ALA A 384 24.04 2.84 -11.06
C ALA A 384 22.93 3.72 -10.46
N ASP A 385 21.78 3.77 -11.13
CA ASP A 385 20.65 4.59 -10.75
C ASP A 385 19.87 4.00 -9.58
N VAL A 386 19.66 2.68 -9.55
CA VAL A 386 19.14 1.96 -8.37
C VAL A 386 20.06 2.17 -7.17
N ARG A 387 21.39 2.06 -7.37
CA ARG A 387 22.36 2.32 -6.30
C ARG A 387 22.24 3.74 -5.74
N ARG A 388 22.02 4.72 -6.60
CA ARG A 388 21.82 6.12 -6.21
C ARG A 388 20.49 6.31 -5.48
N ASN A 389 19.41 5.70 -5.97
CA ASN A 389 18.08 5.80 -5.34
C ASN A 389 18.08 5.22 -3.91
N LEU A 390 18.85 4.15 -3.67
CA LEU A 390 19.01 3.54 -2.33
C LEU A 390 20.00 4.29 -1.41
N GLN A 391 20.66 5.35 -1.87
CA GLN A 391 21.53 6.20 -1.03
C GLN A 391 20.69 7.26 -0.30
N VAL A 392 19.85 6.83 0.62
CA VAL A 392 18.97 7.71 1.41
C VAL A 392 19.54 8.04 2.80
N GLY A 393 19.20 9.23 3.32
CA GLY A 393 19.34 9.55 4.75
C GLY A 393 20.77 9.65 5.32
N GLY A 394 21.82 9.65 4.47
CA GLY A 394 23.21 9.75 4.91
C GLY A 394 23.77 8.51 5.62
N GLY A 395 23.04 7.39 5.59
CA GLY A 395 23.44 6.08 6.13
C GLY A 395 24.00 5.14 5.07
N SER A 396 24.50 3.97 5.51
CA SER A 396 25.11 2.97 4.64
C SER A 396 24.08 2.37 3.66
N ALA A 397 24.37 2.45 2.36
CA ALA A 397 23.53 1.87 1.31
C ALA A 397 23.71 0.35 1.22
N ALA A 398 22.70 -0.33 0.67
CA ALA A 398 22.83 -1.72 0.24
C ALA A 398 23.94 -1.85 -0.81
N HIS A 399 24.57 -3.03 -0.88
CA HIS A 399 25.38 -3.37 -2.04
C HIS A 399 24.45 -3.68 -3.21
N VAL A 400 24.45 -2.84 -4.24
CA VAL A 400 23.75 -3.15 -5.51
C VAL A 400 24.71 -3.84 -6.47
N ALA A 401 24.35 -5.06 -6.89
CA ALA A 401 25.06 -5.89 -7.85
C ALA A 401 24.11 -6.30 -8.98
N SER A 402 24.63 -6.76 -10.11
CA SER A 402 23.82 -7.18 -11.26
C SER A 402 24.40 -8.40 -11.97
N SER A 403 23.57 -9.06 -12.76
CA SER A 403 23.99 -10.14 -13.67
C SER A 403 24.95 -9.66 -14.76
N ALA A 404 24.94 -8.35 -15.07
CA ALA A 404 25.82 -7.74 -16.06
C ALA A 404 27.29 -7.67 -15.58
N ASP A 405 27.50 -7.47 -14.28
CA ASP A 405 28.81 -7.16 -13.70
C ASP A 405 29.46 -8.35 -12.98
N GLY A 406 28.78 -9.50 -12.85
CA GLY A 406 29.27 -10.60 -12.03
C GLY A 406 28.50 -11.91 -12.11
N PRO A 407 28.91 -12.93 -11.32
CA PRO A 407 28.18 -14.19 -11.24
C PRO A 407 26.84 -14.01 -10.53
N ASP A 408 25.91 -14.92 -10.80
CA ASP A 408 24.65 -15.02 -10.06
C ASP A 408 24.90 -15.14 -8.54
N LEU A 409 24.32 -14.19 -7.80
CA LEU A 409 24.43 -14.09 -6.35
C LEU A 409 23.20 -14.65 -5.63
N TYR A 410 22.13 -14.99 -6.35
CA TYR A 410 20.88 -15.42 -5.75
C TYR A 410 21.04 -16.73 -4.96
N GLY A 411 20.32 -16.82 -3.84
CA GLY A 411 20.41 -17.93 -2.88
C GLY A 411 21.62 -17.85 -1.93
N ARG A 412 22.41 -16.76 -1.99
CA ARG A 412 23.36 -16.42 -0.93
C ARG A 412 22.66 -15.71 0.22
N ARG A 413 23.28 -15.75 1.39
CA ARG A 413 22.78 -15.09 2.60
C ARG A 413 22.73 -13.57 2.39
N ASP A 414 21.66 -12.95 2.86
CA ASP A 414 21.44 -11.49 2.81
C ASP A 414 21.46 -10.91 1.38
N VAL A 415 21.04 -11.71 0.38
CA VAL A 415 20.88 -11.29 -1.01
C VAL A 415 19.42 -11.37 -1.42
N SER A 416 18.80 -10.20 -1.59
CA SER A 416 17.50 -10.07 -2.24
C SER A 416 17.69 -9.93 -3.75
N ARG A 417 16.77 -10.47 -4.54
CA ARG A 417 16.86 -10.44 -6.01
C ARG A 417 15.70 -9.66 -6.62
N VAL A 418 15.99 -8.84 -7.62
CA VAL A 418 14.99 -8.26 -8.51
C VAL A 418 15.17 -8.86 -9.90
N VAL A 419 14.19 -9.61 -10.39
CA VAL A 419 14.19 -10.10 -11.78
C VAL A 419 13.64 -9.02 -12.69
N VAL A 420 14.40 -8.62 -13.70
CA VAL A 420 14.03 -7.55 -14.62
C VAL A 420 13.78 -8.14 -16.00
N GLY A 421 12.53 -8.12 -16.42
CA GLY A 421 12.07 -8.74 -17.66
C GLY A 421 10.84 -9.61 -17.46
N GLY A 422 10.44 -10.27 -18.54
CA GLY A 422 9.24 -11.10 -18.60
C GLY A 422 7.96 -10.31 -18.85
N THR A 423 6.86 -11.03 -18.85
CA THR A 423 5.54 -10.51 -19.22
C THR A 423 4.49 -10.94 -18.20
N MET A 424 3.43 -10.16 -18.01
CA MET A 424 2.28 -10.53 -17.17
C MET A 424 1.69 -11.88 -17.60
N LYS A 425 1.69 -12.15 -18.90
CA LYS A 425 1.20 -13.41 -19.48
C LYS A 425 2.07 -14.61 -19.08
N ASP A 426 3.39 -14.46 -19.15
CA ASP A 426 4.31 -15.56 -18.85
C ASP A 426 4.43 -15.80 -17.35
N SER A 427 4.35 -14.74 -16.55
CA SER A 427 4.42 -14.78 -15.08
C SER A 427 3.09 -15.10 -14.40
N GLY A 428 1.96 -14.83 -15.07
CA GLY A 428 0.63 -14.88 -14.45
C GLY A 428 0.37 -13.78 -13.41
N LEU A 429 1.25 -12.78 -13.33
CA LEU A 429 1.14 -11.66 -12.40
C LEU A 429 0.51 -10.46 -13.13
N PRO A 430 -0.64 -9.93 -12.66
CA PRO A 430 -1.35 -8.82 -13.31
C PRO A 430 -0.82 -7.44 -12.89
N THR A 431 0.50 -7.27 -12.81
CA THR A 431 1.17 -6.02 -12.38
C THR A 431 2.52 -5.82 -13.06
N ILE A 432 2.95 -4.57 -13.22
CA ILE A 432 4.27 -4.22 -13.78
C ILE A 432 5.37 -4.64 -12.80
N GLY A 433 5.16 -4.42 -11.51
CA GLY A 433 6.13 -4.74 -10.47
C GLY A 433 5.46 -5.40 -9.27
N ILE A 434 6.19 -6.31 -8.63
CA ILE A 434 5.76 -6.87 -7.34
C ILE A 434 6.93 -7.39 -6.50
N ALA A 435 6.88 -7.11 -5.21
CA ALA A 435 7.74 -7.68 -4.17
C ALA A 435 7.06 -8.87 -3.48
N GLN A 436 7.87 -9.84 -3.03
CA GLN A 436 7.38 -11.02 -2.32
C GLN A 436 6.62 -10.67 -1.03
N SER A 437 7.06 -9.62 -0.34
CA SER A 437 6.45 -9.13 0.89
C SER A 437 6.75 -7.64 1.06
N ILE A 438 6.05 -7.01 2.01
CA ILE A 438 6.42 -5.71 2.57
C ILE A 438 7.06 -5.99 3.92
N ASP A 439 8.33 -5.62 4.12
CA ASP A 439 9.11 -6.05 5.30
C ASP A 439 9.60 -4.86 6.15
N PRO A 440 8.72 -4.28 7.01
CA PRO A 440 9.12 -3.21 7.93
C PRO A 440 10.15 -3.73 8.92
N GLY A 441 11.43 -3.48 8.66
CA GLY A 441 12.55 -3.99 9.47
C GLY A 441 13.47 -4.97 8.75
N ASN A 442 13.18 -5.32 7.50
CA ASN A 442 14.06 -6.11 6.64
C ASN A 442 14.49 -7.44 7.30
N TYR A 443 13.54 -8.14 7.92
CA TYR A 443 13.74 -9.43 8.58
C TYR A 443 14.02 -10.57 7.59
N ALA A 444 13.53 -10.49 6.37
CA ALA A 444 13.70 -11.45 5.30
C ALA A 444 14.62 -10.88 4.19
N THR A 445 15.92 -10.88 4.44
CA THR A 445 16.94 -10.31 3.54
C THR A 445 17.20 -11.13 2.25
N GLU A 446 16.44 -12.19 1.98
CA GLU A 446 16.68 -13.18 0.91
C GLU A 446 15.47 -13.35 -0.04
N GLU A 447 14.63 -12.32 -0.14
CA GLU A 447 13.39 -12.35 -0.92
C GLU A 447 13.57 -11.95 -2.39
N THR A 448 12.52 -12.19 -3.18
CA THR A 448 12.48 -11.85 -4.60
C THR A 448 11.46 -10.76 -4.87
N ALA A 449 11.80 -9.83 -5.76
CA ALA A 449 10.88 -8.97 -6.47
C ALA A 449 11.01 -9.18 -7.98
N VAL A 450 10.02 -8.73 -8.75
CA VAL A 450 10.06 -8.74 -10.22
C VAL A 450 9.58 -7.40 -10.77
N VAL A 451 10.17 -7.00 -11.91
CA VAL A 451 9.70 -5.90 -12.75
C VAL A 451 9.53 -6.43 -14.16
N LEU A 452 8.26 -6.59 -14.58
CA LEU A 452 7.83 -7.06 -15.89
C LEU A 452 7.89 -5.91 -16.89
N THR A 453 8.33 -6.23 -18.11
CA THR A 453 8.68 -5.22 -19.11
C THR A 453 7.74 -5.20 -20.30
N ASP A 454 6.70 -6.04 -20.33
CA ASP A 454 5.74 -6.08 -21.43
C ASP A 454 4.97 -4.77 -21.57
N ILE A 455 4.26 -4.30 -20.54
CA ILE A 455 3.55 -3.02 -20.61
C ILE A 455 4.52 -1.86 -20.84
N LEU A 456 5.65 -1.84 -20.11
CA LEU A 456 6.67 -0.80 -20.25
C LEU A 456 7.26 -0.72 -21.66
N SER A 457 7.20 -1.81 -22.43
CA SER A 457 7.68 -1.89 -23.82
C SER A 457 6.57 -1.99 -24.86
N ASP A 458 5.30 -1.87 -24.46
CA ASP A 458 4.18 -1.91 -25.37
C ASP A 458 4.17 -0.66 -26.28
N THR A 459 3.21 -0.55 -27.17
CA THR A 459 3.05 0.60 -28.06
C THR A 459 2.77 1.88 -27.27
N ALA A 460 3.05 3.03 -27.90
CA ALA A 460 2.72 4.35 -27.37
C ALA A 460 1.21 4.64 -27.16
N ALA A 461 0.34 3.67 -27.49
CA ALA A 461 -1.09 3.76 -27.21
C ALA A 461 -1.41 3.42 -25.74
N ASP A 462 -0.54 2.64 -25.08
CA ASP A 462 -0.63 2.39 -23.65
C ASP A 462 0.05 3.56 -22.90
N PRO A 463 -0.66 4.24 -21.98
CA PRO A 463 -0.08 5.34 -21.22
C PRO A 463 1.08 4.90 -20.32
N ASP A 464 1.08 3.66 -19.81
CA ASP A 464 2.12 3.13 -18.93
C ASP A 464 3.36 2.67 -19.72
N SER A 465 3.28 2.64 -21.05
CA SER A 465 4.41 2.32 -21.90
C SER A 465 5.40 3.48 -21.98
N ILE A 466 6.68 3.15 -21.81
CA ILE A 466 7.79 4.09 -22.02
C ILE A 466 7.76 4.66 -23.44
N ASN A 467 7.28 3.89 -24.43
CA ASN A 467 7.20 4.34 -25.82
C ASN A 467 6.25 5.53 -26.03
N ALA A 468 5.29 5.77 -25.12
CA ALA A 468 4.43 6.95 -25.15
C ALA A 468 5.25 8.26 -25.05
N TYR A 469 6.42 8.19 -24.40
CA TYR A 469 7.24 9.35 -24.07
C TYR A 469 8.55 9.44 -24.89
N LEU A 470 8.86 8.46 -25.75
CA LEU A 470 10.11 8.43 -26.52
C LEU A 470 10.10 9.29 -27.80
N THR A 471 8.98 9.92 -28.14
CA THR A 471 8.86 10.71 -29.38
C THR A 471 9.66 12.00 -29.28
N GLY A 472 10.77 12.09 -30.01
CA GLY A 472 11.67 13.25 -29.95
C GLY A 472 12.74 13.14 -28.85
N SER A 473 12.80 12.02 -28.14
CA SER A 473 13.81 11.72 -27.14
C SER A 473 15.23 11.87 -27.69
N ARG A 474 16.09 12.58 -26.94
CA ARG A 474 17.49 12.81 -27.29
C ARG A 474 18.43 11.79 -26.65
N ASP A 475 18.02 11.23 -25.52
CA ASP A 475 18.73 10.17 -24.80
C ASP A 475 17.76 9.03 -24.41
N ARG A 476 17.50 8.13 -25.37
CA ARG A 476 16.60 6.99 -25.16
C ARG A 476 17.11 6.06 -24.07
N VAL A 477 18.40 5.75 -24.06
CA VAL A 477 18.98 4.82 -23.08
C VAL A 477 18.89 5.42 -21.69
N GLY A 478 19.23 6.70 -21.51
CA GLY A 478 19.11 7.40 -20.23
C GLY A 478 17.69 7.37 -19.68
N TYR A 479 16.70 7.72 -20.50
CA TYR A 479 15.30 7.74 -20.05
C TYR A 479 14.74 6.36 -19.72
N ILE A 480 14.98 5.35 -20.56
CA ILE A 480 14.57 3.97 -20.27
C ILE A 480 15.26 3.48 -18.99
N ALA A 481 16.53 3.83 -18.79
CA ALA A 481 17.27 3.46 -17.58
C ALA A 481 16.66 4.10 -16.33
N GLU A 482 16.29 5.37 -16.40
CA GLU A 482 15.68 6.11 -15.29
C GLU A 482 14.35 5.47 -14.89
N VAL A 483 13.42 5.28 -15.85
CA VAL A 483 12.13 4.63 -15.58
C VAL A 483 12.28 3.21 -15.02
N LEU A 484 13.13 2.37 -15.62
CA LEU A 484 13.36 1.02 -15.10
C LEU A 484 13.99 1.05 -13.70
N SER A 485 14.94 1.94 -13.45
CA SER A 485 15.59 2.06 -12.14
C SER A 485 14.61 2.49 -11.05
N ASP A 486 13.62 3.31 -11.39
CA ASP A 486 12.61 3.79 -10.47
C ASP A 486 11.59 2.68 -10.14
N TYR A 487 11.09 1.92 -11.13
CA TYR A 487 10.28 0.72 -10.86
C TYR A 487 11.05 -0.32 -10.03
N ILE A 488 12.32 -0.59 -10.34
CA ILE A 488 13.14 -1.50 -9.55
C ILE A 488 13.31 -0.98 -8.11
N SER A 489 13.54 0.32 -7.95
CA SER A 489 13.70 0.93 -6.62
C SER A 489 12.40 0.91 -5.83
N HIS A 490 11.24 1.07 -6.50
CA HIS A 490 9.91 0.92 -5.91
C HIS A 490 9.73 -0.46 -5.28
N GLU A 491 10.01 -1.53 -6.05
CA GLU A 491 9.88 -2.89 -5.54
C GLU A 491 10.88 -3.22 -4.44
N VAL A 492 12.12 -2.70 -4.53
CA VAL A 492 13.08 -2.80 -3.42
C VAL A 492 12.57 -2.02 -2.20
N GLY A 493 11.86 -0.91 -2.39
CA GLY A 493 11.19 -0.17 -1.34
C GLY A 493 10.23 -1.06 -0.54
N HIS A 494 9.39 -1.86 -1.22
CA HIS A 494 8.52 -2.84 -0.56
C HIS A 494 9.29 -3.90 0.23
N LEU A 495 10.34 -4.50 -0.37
CA LEU A 495 11.23 -5.44 0.34
C LEU A 495 11.90 -4.83 1.57
N LEU A 496 11.96 -3.49 1.67
CA LEU A 496 12.52 -2.75 2.80
C LEU A 496 11.43 -2.12 3.70
N GLY A 497 10.16 -2.43 3.45
CA GLY A 497 9.04 -2.09 4.30
C GLY A 497 8.34 -0.78 3.97
N ASN A 498 8.48 -0.24 2.75
CA ASN A 498 7.63 0.86 2.29
C ASN A 498 6.28 0.37 1.81
N TRP A 499 5.26 1.19 2.03
CA TRP A 499 3.94 1.06 1.47
C TRP A 499 3.74 2.02 0.29
N HIS A 500 2.60 1.93 -0.38
CA HIS A 500 2.26 2.91 -1.40
C HIS A 500 1.88 4.26 -0.80
N THR A 501 2.22 5.32 -1.53
CA THR A 501 1.89 6.70 -1.21
C THR A 501 0.97 7.34 -2.26
N GLN A 502 0.36 8.47 -1.89
CA GLN A 502 -0.66 9.14 -2.69
C GLN A 502 -0.07 9.81 -3.95
N PRO A 503 -0.46 9.40 -5.18
CA PRO A 503 0.11 9.95 -6.41
C PRO A 503 -0.43 11.33 -6.82
N THR A 504 -1.45 11.84 -6.12
CA THR A 504 -2.19 13.06 -6.53
C THR A 504 -2.05 14.23 -5.57
N ASP A 505 -1.18 14.14 -4.57
CA ASP A 505 -0.92 15.21 -3.60
C ASP A 505 -0.02 16.34 -4.16
N GLY A 506 0.54 16.12 -5.36
CA GLY A 506 1.44 17.04 -6.05
C GLY A 506 2.90 16.94 -5.59
N ARG A 507 3.27 15.88 -4.87
CA ARG A 507 4.65 15.60 -4.43
C ARG A 507 5.08 14.21 -4.93
N PRO A 508 5.60 14.13 -6.16
CA PRO A 508 6.05 12.86 -6.71
C PRO A 508 7.05 12.13 -5.80
N GLY A 509 6.74 10.88 -5.47
CA GLY A 509 7.57 9.99 -4.68
C GLY A 509 7.74 8.63 -5.37
N LEU A 510 8.86 7.97 -5.09
CA LEU A 510 9.15 6.63 -5.65
C LEU A 510 8.08 5.60 -5.32
N MET A 511 7.37 5.74 -4.20
CA MET A 511 6.34 4.79 -3.74
C MET A 511 4.92 5.19 -4.17
N ASP A 512 4.77 6.21 -5.01
CA ASP A 512 3.45 6.62 -5.48
C ASP A 512 2.84 5.52 -6.38
N SER A 513 1.56 5.24 -6.19
CA SER A 513 0.84 4.19 -6.94
C SER A 513 0.41 4.65 -8.34
N THR A 514 1.36 5.05 -9.19
CA THR A 514 1.05 5.68 -10.49
C THR A 514 2.05 5.34 -11.60
N ASP A 515 1.81 5.90 -12.78
CA ASP A 515 2.66 5.79 -13.95
C ASP A 515 3.95 6.61 -13.74
N ILE A 516 5.02 5.89 -13.38
CA ILE A 516 6.36 6.44 -13.19
C ILE A 516 6.88 7.06 -14.50
N ALA A 517 6.63 6.43 -15.65
CA ALA A 517 7.15 6.91 -16.92
C ALA A 517 6.64 8.33 -17.22
N ARG A 518 5.33 8.57 -17.00
CA ARG A 518 4.77 9.91 -17.15
C ARG A 518 5.43 10.96 -16.28
N ILE A 519 5.70 10.64 -15.02
CA ILE A 519 6.28 11.58 -14.07
C ILE A 519 7.71 11.91 -14.51
N VAL A 520 8.49 10.89 -14.84
CA VAL A 520 9.89 11.03 -15.27
C VAL A 520 9.98 11.85 -16.55
N ALA A 521 9.04 11.73 -17.49
CA ALA A 521 9.02 12.52 -18.74
C ALA A 521 8.85 14.05 -18.55
N GLY A 522 8.60 14.51 -17.33
CA GLY A 522 8.59 15.92 -17.02
C GLY A 522 7.44 16.69 -17.67
N ARG A 523 7.67 17.97 -17.96
CA ARG A 523 6.61 18.92 -18.34
C ARG A 523 6.35 18.91 -19.84
N ASP A 524 7.39 18.68 -20.65
CA ASP A 524 7.24 18.60 -22.09
C ASP A 524 6.63 17.25 -22.56
N GLY A 525 6.59 16.26 -21.67
CA GLY A 525 6.04 14.93 -21.93
C GLY A 525 6.93 14.10 -22.84
N ILE A 526 8.21 14.43 -22.93
CA ILE A 526 9.21 13.76 -23.77
C ILE A 526 10.35 13.31 -22.87
N GLY A 527 10.49 12.00 -22.74
CA GLY A 527 11.58 11.39 -22.01
C GLY A 527 12.93 11.56 -22.71
N GLY A 528 13.99 11.67 -21.93
CA GLY A 528 15.37 11.83 -22.37
C GLY A 528 15.67 13.27 -22.74
N THR A 529 15.04 14.22 -22.02
CA THR A 529 15.23 15.66 -22.18
C THR A 529 15.76 16.27 -20.89
N ALA A 530 15.88 17.61 -20.85
CA ALA A 530 16.50 18.30 -19.71
C ALA A 530 15.52 18.57 -18.57
N ASP A 531 14.21 18.45 -18.80
CA ASP A 531 13.17 18.59 -17.78
C ASP A 531 12.63 17.26 -17.26
N ASP A 532 13.26 16.14 -17.63
CA ASP A 532 13.02 14.84 -17.00
C ASP A 532 13.13 14.97 -15.48
N GLN A 533 12.14 14.43 -14.77
CA GLN A 533 12.05 14.54 -13.31
C GLN A 533 12.59 13.29 -12.64
N ARG A 534 13.35 13.52 -11.58
CA ARG A 534 13.75 12.48 -10.64
C ARG A 534 12.74 12.39 -9.52
N ILE A 535 12.26 11.18 -9.28
CA ILE A 535 11.42 10.89 -8.12
C ILE A 535 12.29 10.26 -7.03
N PRO A 536 12.34 10.84 -5.81
CA PRO A 536 13.07 10.26 -4.71
C PRO A 536 12.16 9.42 -3.81
N PHE A 537 12.75 8.63 -2.91
CA PHE A 537 12.07 8.27 -1.68
C PHE A 537 11.83 9.56 -0.88
N ALA A 538 10.58 9.78 -0.47
CA ALA A 538 10.13 11.03 0.12
C ALA A 538 9.15 10.80 1.26
N THR A 539 8.79 11.87 1.96
CA THR A 539 7.63 11.84 2.86
C THR A 539 6.38 12.20 2.06
N ASN A 540 5.41 11.30 2.05
CA ASN A 540 4.13 11.49 1.36
C ASN A 540 3.00 10.85 2.21
N ASP A 541 1.76 11.23 1.93
CA ASP A 541 0.58 10.65 2.57
C ASP A 541 0.39 9.20 2.08
N TYR A 542 -0.03 8.31 2.97
CA TYR A 542 -0.37 6.93 2.59
C TYR A 542 -1.48 6.89 1.54
N LEU A 543 -1.45 5.88 0.68
CA LEU A 543 -2.54 5.63 -0.26
C LEU A 543 -3.79 5.11 0.49
N ALA A 544 -4.85 5.90 0.52
CA ALA A 544 -6.07 5.57 1.25
C ALA A 544 -6.76 4.30 0.74
N SER A 545 -6.66 3.99 -0.56
CA SER A 545 -7.27 2.79 -1.15
C SER A 545 -6.62 1.49 -0.70
N ASP A 546 -5.43 1.55 -0.10
CA ASP A 546 -4.78 0.39 0.53
C ASP A 546 -5.29 0.18 1.97
N GLY A 547 -6.24 1.00 2.44
CA GLY A 547 -6.81 0.95 3.77
C GLY A 547 -5.95 1.64 4.84
N PHE A 548 -4.98 2.46 4.41
CA PHE A 548 -4.04 3.18 5.27
C PHE A 548 -4.30 4.70 5.30
N ASN A 549 -3.85 5.34 6.37
CA ASN A 549 -3.85 6.80 6.48
C ASN A 549 -2.60 7.30 7.24
N GLY A 550 -2.40 8.62 7.25
CA GLY A 550 -1.24 9.26 7.86
C GLY A 550 -0.13 9.56 6.84
N GLN A 551 1.10 9.74 7.33
CA GLN A 551 2.25 10.09 6.49
C GLN A 551 3.36 9.05 6.58
N GLU A 552 3.77 8.54 5.42
CA GLU A 552 4.91 7.65 5.30
C GLU A 552 6.19 8.43 4.99
N ASN A 553 7.27 8.17 5.73
CA ASN A 553 8.61 8.64 5.37
C ASN A 553 9.42 7.49 4.75
N THR A 554 9.24 7.29 3.45
CA THR A 554 9.80 6.13 2.73
C THR A 554 11.33 6.14 2.71
N ALA A 555 11.94 7.33 2.69
CA ALA A 555 13.40 7.46 2.77
C ALA A 555 13.94 7.04 4.14
N ALA A 556 13.24 7.37 5.23
CA ALA A 556 13.67 6.99 6.57
C ALA A 556 13.48 5.49 6.84
N ARG A 557 12.41 4.89 6.28
CA ARG A 557 12.17 3.44 6.33
C ARG A 557 13.30 2.68 5.63
N VAL A 558 13.60 3.02 4.37
CA VAL A 558 14.72 2.43 3.62
C VAL A 558 16.05 2.61 4.35
N ALA A 559 16.33 3.81 4.87
CA ALA A 559 17.58 4.08 5.60
C ALA A 559 17.72 3.23 6.88
N ALA A 560 16.63 3.02 7.61
CA ALA A 560 16.63 2.17 8.80
C ALA A 560 16.75 0.68 8.44
N ALA A 561 16.00 0.22 7.44
CA ALA A 561 16.03 -1.16 6.96
C ALA A 561 17.44 -1.61 6.50
N LEU A 562 18.23 -0.68 5.95
CA LEU A 562 19.61 -0.93 5.47
C LEU A 562 20.70 -0.65 6.51
N SER A 563 20.33 -0.23 7.73
CA SER A 563 21.31 -0.01 8.80
C SER A 563 21.99 -1.32 9.21
N HIS A 564 23.31 -1.27 9.45
CA HIS A 564 24.14 -2.44 9.79
C HIS A 564 25.28 -2.14 10.74
#